data_AF-X1U7Q4-F1
#
_entry.id   AF-X1U7Q4-F1
#
_cell.length_a   1.000
_cell.length_b   1.000
_cell.length_c   1.000
_cell.angle_alpha   90.00
_cell.angle_beta   90.00
_cell.angle_gamma   90.00
#
_symmetry.space_group_name_H-M   'P 1'
#
loop_
_entity.id
_entity.type
_entity.pdbx_description
1 polymer ?
#
loop_
_entity_poly.entity_id
_entity_poly.type
_entity_poly.pdbx_seq_one_letter_code
_entity_poly.pdbx_strand_id
1 'polypeptide(L)'
;VLKNLLKDYSNISYYPIVVFTKRSIFNVKTGTDVVYNTDLLTTIKKYQIEAISDDLKDKIYKYLINLNIKERRLRKDHVIRIKEKKKNNKSKIKNNICPKCGGLLVIRNGKYGKFKGCRNFPECKFTTNL
;
A
#
# COMPACT_ATOMS: atom_id res chain seq x y z
N VAL A 1 -7.82 -1.48 -2.73
CA VAL A 1 -7.32 -2.61 -3.54
C VAL A 1 -8.31 -3.77 -3.51
N LEU A 2 -8.51 -4.44 -2.37
CA LEU A 2 -9.41 -5.60 -2.30
C LEU A 2 -10.87 -5.28 -2.67
N LYS A 3 -11.45 -4.17 -2.16
CA LYS A 3 -12.79 -3.70 -2.53
C LYS A 3 -12.97 -3.48 -4.05
N ASN A 4 -11.91 -3.01 -4.73
CA ASN A 4 -11.96 -2.80 -6.19
C ASN A 4 -11.85 -4.12 -6.95
N LEU A 5 -11.03 -5.06 -6.45
CA LEU A 5 -10.88 -6.40 -7.04
C LEU A 5 -12.17 -7.23 -6.90
N LEU A 6 -12.93 -7.02 -5.83
CA LEU A 6 -14.16 -7.74 -5.53
C LEU A 6 -15.41 -6.90 -5.78
N LYS A 7 -15.33 -5.88 -6.64
CA LYS A 7 -16.44 -4.95 -6.91
C LYS A 7 -17.71 -5.64 -7.43
N ASP A 8 -17.56 -6.79 -8.09
CA ASP A 8 -18.66 -7.57 -8.65
C ASP A 8 -19.38 -8.39 -7.56
N TYR A 9 -18.84 -8.42 -6.33
CA TYR A 9 -19.44 -9.04 -5.16
C TYR A 9 -20.00 -7.96 -4.22
N SER A 10 -21.20 -7.47 -4.52
CA SER A 10 -21.77 -6.26 -3.89
C SER A 10 -22.18 -6.40 -2.42
N ASN A 11 -22.38 -7.63 -1.93
CA ASN A 11 -22.88 -7.90 -0.57
C ASN A 11 -21.80 -8.43 0.39
N ILE A 12 -20.54 -8.00 0.24
CA ILE A 12 -19.46 -8.39 1.17
C ILE A 12 -19.29 -7.32 2.27
N SER A 13 -19.48 -7.73 3.51
CA SER A 13 -19.10 -6.93 4.68
C SER A 13 -17.59 -6.96 4.92
N TYR A 14 -16.98 -5.78 5.06
CA TYR A 14 -15.55 -5.65 5.35
C TYR A 14 -15.35 -5.15 6.77
N TYR A 15 -14.71 -5.96 7.61
CA TYR A 15 -14.33 -5.61 8.97
C TYR A 15 -12.84 -5.24 9.02
N PRO A 16 -12.48 -3.95 9.11
CA PRO A 16 -11.09 -3.56 9.26
C PRO A 16 -10.60 -3.94 10.66
N ILE A 17 -9.46 -4.63 10.73
CA ILE A 17 -8.75 -4.89 11.98
C ILE A 17 -7.31 -4.43 11.77
N VAL A 18 -6.86 -3.49 12.60
CA VAL A 18 -5.49 -2.98 12.57
C VAL A 18 -4.68 -3.76 13.60
N VAL A 19 -3.66 -4.47 13.13
CA VAL A 19 -2.86 -5.35 14.00
C VAL A 19 -1.46 -4.79 14.14
N PHE A 20 -0.99 -4.75 15.38
CA PHE A 20 0.35 -4.31 15.69
C PHE A 20 1.18 -5.35 16.44
N THR A 21 2.49 -5.16 16.40
CA THR A 21 3.42 -5.96 17.19
C THR A 21 3.48 -5.42 18.62
N LYS A 22 3.85 -6.28 19.59
CA LYS A 22 3.82 -5.96 21.04
C LYS A 22 4.71 -4.79 21.49
N ARG A 23 5.56 -4.25 20.62
CA ARG A 23 6.50 -3.15 20.93
C ARG A 23 5.98 -1.76 20.58
N SER A 24 4.75 -1.66 20.06
CA SER A 24 4.18 -0.39 19.62
C SER A 24 3.12 0.11 20.60
N ILE A 25 3.09 1.41 20.85
CA ILE A 25 2.13 2.07 21.75
C ILE A 25 1.07 2.75 20.88
N PHE A 26 -0.22 2.51 21.14
CA PHE A 26 -1.33 3.20 20.42
C PHE A 26 -2.00 4.22 21.31
N ASN A 27 -1.82 5.50 20.98
CA ASN A 27 -2.60 6.62 21.51
C ASN A 27 -3.60 7.11 20.45
N VAL A 28 -4.42 6.20 19.93
CA VAL A 28 -5.41 6.54 18.89
C VAL A 28 -6.79 6.12 19.36
N LYS A 29 -7.73 7.08 19.36
CA LYS A 29 -9.16 6.80 19.54
C LYS A 29 -9.75 6.52 18.16
N THR A 30 -10.19 5.29 17.90
CA THR A 30 -10.81 4.92 16.62
C THR A 30 -12.03 4.06 16.86
N GLY A 31 -12.98 4.09 15.92
CA GLY A 31 -14.12 3.15 15.89
C GLY A 31 -13.79 1.80 15.28
N THR A 32 -12.51 1.52 14.99
CA THR A 32 -12.02 0.27 14.40
C THR A 32 -11.21 -0.50 15.43
N ASP A 33 -11.25 -1.83 15.38
CA ASP A 33 -10.41 -2.65 16.25
C ASP A 33 -8.93 -2.43 15.94
N VAL A 34 -8.21 -1.90 16.92
CA VAL A 34 -6.75 -1.76 16.92
C VAL A 34 -6.20 -2.66 18.00
N VAL A 35 -5.53 -3.74 17.61
CA VAL A 35 -5.18 -4.84 18.52
C VAL A 35 -3.73 -5.27 18.34
N TYR A 36 -3.18 -5.94 19.35
CA TYR A 36 -1.90 -6.63 19.20
C TYR A 36 -2.08 -7.97 18.47
N ASN A 37 -0.99 -8.48 17.91
CA ASN A 37 -1.00 -9.78 17.22
C ASN A 37 -1.51 -10.94 18.10
N THR A 38 -1.31 -10.86 19.42
CA THR A 38 -1.85 -11.85 20.37
C THR A 38 -3.36 -11.89 20.42
N ASP A 39 -4.01 -10.75 20.17
CA ASP A 39 -5.46 -10.58 20.31
C ASP A 39 -6.16 -10.62 18.95
N LEU A 40 -5.43 -10.88 17.87
CA LEU A 40 -6.00 -10.94 16.53
C LEU A 40 -7.07 -12.02 16.42
N LEU A 41 -6.74 -13.25 16.85
CA LEU A 41 -7.67 -14.38 16.74
C LEU A 41 -8.93 -14.18 17.60
N THR A 42 -8.76 -13.66 18.81
CA THR A 42 -9.90 -13.37 19.71
C THR A 42 -10.77 -12.26 19.14
N THR A 43 -10.17 -11.26 18.49
CA THR A 43 -10.88 -10.16 17.82
C THR A 43 -11.65 -10.63 16.59
N ILE A 44 -11.04 -11.45 15.72
CA ILE A 44 -11.72 -12.05 14.57
C ILE A 44 -12.97 -12.82 15.02
N LYS A 45 -12.87 -13.59 16.11
CA LYS A 45 -13.98 -14.40 16.64
C LYS A 45 -15.16 -13.58 17.19
N LYS A 46 -15.00 -12.27 17.43
CA LYS A 46 -16.13 -11.38 17.79
C LYS A 46 -17.10 -11.16 16.63
N TYR A 47 -16.64 -11.32 15.40
CA TYR A 47 -17.42 -11.11 14.18
C TYR A 47 -18.04 -12.43 13.72
N GLN A 48 -19.17 -12.82 14.32
CA GLN A 48 -19.83 -14.13 14.06
C GLN A 48 -20.98 -14.06 13.06
N ILE A 49 -21.29 -12.89 12.51
CA ILE A 49 -22.36 -12.73 11.51
C ILE A 49 -21.91 -13.45 10.24
N GLU A 50 -22.72 -14.40 9.77
CA GLU A 50 -22.49 -15.10 8.51
C GLU A 50 -22.51 -14.08 7.36
N ALA A 51 -21.32 -13.69 6.93
CA ALA A 51 -21.15 -12.57 6.00
C ALA A 51 -21.26 -13.02 4.53
N ILE A 52 -20.95 -14.28 4.23
CA ILE A 52 -20.93 -14.87 2.88
C ILE A 52 -21.11 -16.39 2.96
N SER A 53 -21.81 -16.98 1.97
CA SER A 53 -21.95 -18.43 1.82
C SER A 53 -20.62 -19.12 1.50
N ASP A 54 -20.47 -20.41 1.82
CA ASP A 54 -19.27 -21.18 1.51
C ASP A 54 -18.93 -21.24 0.00
N ASP A 55 -19.91 -21.35 -0.90
CA ASP A 55 -19.68 -21.30 -2.36
C ASP A 55 -19.05 -19.96 -2.78
N LEU A 56 -19.60 -18.86 -2.26
CA LEU A 56 -19.09 -17.52 -2.52
C LEU A 56 -17.65 -17.33 -1.99
N LYS A 57 -17.39 -17.84 -0.79
CA LYS A 57 -16.06 -17.85 -0.16
C LYS A 57 -15.05 -18.60 -1.03
N ASP A 58 -15.42 -19.76 -1.55
CA ASP A 58 -14.57 -20.56 -2.44
C ASP A 58 -14.31 -19.86 -3.77
N LYS A 59 -15.33 -19.23 -4.36
CA LYS A 59 -15.20 -18.42 -5.59
C LYS A 59 -14.21 -17.26 -5.38
N ILE A 60 -14.37 -16.51 -4.30
CA ILE A 60 -13.47 -15.39 -3.95
C ILE A 60 -12.06 -15.92 -3.71
N TYR A 61 -11.89 -16.99 -2.94
CA TYR A 61 -10.59 -17.59 -2.66
C TYR A 61 -9.87 -18.01 -3.95
N LYS A 62 -10.56 -18.75 -4.83
CA LYS A 62 -10.02 -19.18 -6.13
C LYS A 62 -9.65 -17.99 -7.00
N TYR A 63 -10.51 -16.97 -7.06
CA TYR A 63 -10.24 -15.74 -7.80
C TYR A 63 -8.96 -15.06 -7.29
N LEU A 64 -8.83 -14.82 -5.98
CA LEU A 64 -7.66 -14.18 -5.38
C LEU A 64 -6.37 -14.99 -5.60
N ILE A 65 -6.42 -16.31 -5.44
CA ILE A 65 -5.26 -17.18 -5.68
C ILE A 65 -4.83 -17.17 -7.16
N ASN A 66 -5.77 -17.05 -8.09
CA ASN A 66 -5.48 -16.98 -9.52
C ASN A 66 -4.92 -15.62 -9.94
N LEU A 67 -5.14 -14.55 -9.17
CA LEU A 67 -4.48 -13.25 -9.38
C LEU A 67 -2.99 -13.27 -8.99
N ASN A 68 -2.55 -14.25 -8.20
CA ASN A 68 -1.15 -14.33 -7.81
C ASN A 68 -0.25 -14.69 -9.00
N ILE A 69 0.85 -13.95 -9.16
CA ILE A 69 1.87 -14.25 -10.17
C ILE A 69 2.60 -15.54 -9.78
N LYS A 70 2.19 -16.66 -10.37
CA LYS A 70 2.78 -17.98 -10.12
C LYS A 70 4.04 -18.23 -10.96
N GLU A 71 4.08 -17.73 -12.18
CA GLU A 71 5.19 -18.00 -13.09
C GLU A 71 6.48 -17.30 -12.68
N ARG A 72 7.57 -18.08 -12.61
CA ARG A 72 8.91 -17.59 -12.29
C ARG A 72 9.37 -16.49 -13.27
N ARG A 73 9.03 -16.62 -14.55
CA ARG A 73 9.37 -15.63 -15.59
C ARG A 73 8.73 -14.27 -15.29
N LEU A 74 7.41 -14.25 -15.06
CA LEU A 74 6.69 -13.02 -14.72
C LEU A 74 7.23 -12.36 -13.44
N ARG A 75 7.63 -13.14 -12.43
CA ARG A 75 8.30 -12.60 -11.22
C ARG A 75 9.64 -11.95 -11.56
N LYS A 76 10.47 -12.60 -12.39
CA LYS A 76 11.74 -12.03 -12.85
C LYS A 76 11.52 -10.73 -13.61
N ASP A 77 10.58 -10.71 -14.56
CA ASP A 77 10.27 -9.54 -15.37
C ASP A 77 9.73 -8.37 -14.51
N HIS A 78 8.96 -8.69 -13.47
CA HIS A 78 8.53 -7.70 -12.48
C HIS A 78 9.72 -7.08 -11.74
N VAL A 79 10.65 -7.90 -11.24
CA VAL A 79 11.86 -7.42 -10.55
C VAL A 79 12.73 -6.57 -11.48
N ILE A 80 12.90 -6.99 -12.74
CA ILE A 80 13.64 -6.23 -13.76
C ILE A 80 13.01 -4.85 -13.94
N ARG A 81 11.69 -4.79 -14.19
CA ARG A 81 10.96 -3.53 -14.35
C ARG A 81 11.05 -2.60 -13.12
N ILE A 82 11.03 -3.16 -11.91
CA ILE A 82 11.25 -2.38 -10.68
C ILE A 82 12.65 -1.76 -10.67
N LYS A 83 13.69 -2.56 -10.99
CA LYS A 83 15.08 -2.09 -11.02
C LYS A 83 15.26 -1.00 -12.08
N GLU A 84 14.71 -1.18 -13.27
CA GLU A 84 14.72 -0.19 -14.36
C GLU A 84 14.02 1.10 -13.96
N LYS A 85 12.81 1.01 -13.38
CA LYS A 85 12.08 2.17 -12.87
C LYS A 85 12.87 2.92 -11.81
N LYS A 86 13.53 2.21 -10.89
CA LYS A 86 14.41 2.82 -9.86
C LYS A 86 15.60 3.52 -10.50
N LYS A 87 16.23 2.91 -11.52
CA LYS A 87 17.35 3.51 -12.27
C LYS A 87 16.91 4.77 -13.01
N ASN A 88 15.78 4.72 -13.71
CA ASN A 88 15.20 5.86 -14.43
C ASN A 88 14.86 7.01 -13.45
N ASN A 89 14.21 6.70 -12.32
CA ASN A 89 13.90 7.70 -11.31
C ASN A 89 15.15 8.40 -10.76
N LYS A 90 16.23 7.64 -10.48
CA LYS A 90 17.52 8.24 -10.09
C LYS A 90 18.08 9.17 -11.16
N SER A 91 18.02 8.78 -12.43
CA SER A 91 18.46 9.62 -13.55
C SER A 91 17.62 10.90 -13.66
N LYS A 92 16.29 10.81 -13.57
CA LYS A 92 15.40 11.98 -13.53
C LYS A 92 15.79 12.94 -12.40
N ILE A 93 15.99 12.43 -11.18
CA ILE A 93 16.39 13.24 -10.03
C ILE A 93 17.75 13.94 -10.25
N LYS A 94 18.72 13.23 -10.85
CA LYS A 94 20.03 13.80 -11.21
C LYS A 94 19.86 14.95 -12.20
N ASN A 95 18.95 14.81 -13.16
CA ASN A 95 18.63 15.81 -14.17
C ASN A 95 17.61 16.87 -13.69
N ASN A 96 17.36 16.97 -12.39
CA ASN A 96 16.39 17.90 -11.79
C ASN A 96 14.95 17.74 -12.32
N ILE A 97 14.56 16.52 -12.68
CA ILE A 97 13.21 16.15 -13.12
C ILE A 97 12.53 15.32 -12.04
N CYS A 98 11.29 15.66 -11.72
CA CYS A 98 10.48 14.94 -10.74
C CYS A 98 10.05 13.57 -11.30
N PRO A 99 10.38 12.45 -10.64
CA PRO A 99 9.98 11.13 -11.12
C PRO A 99 8.48 10.85 -10.96
N LYS A 100 7.75 11.67 -10.18
CA LYS A 100 6.31 11.51 -9.93
C LYS A 100 5.44 12.19 -10.99
N CYS A 101 5.74 13.44 -11.33
CA CYS A 101 4.92 14.25 -12.25
C CYS A 101 5.67 14.80 -13.48
N GLY A 102 6.99 14.59 -13.59
CA GLY A 102 7.80 15.15 -14.68
C GLY A 102 8.18 16.64 -14.53
N GLY A 103 7.60 17.37 -13.58
CA GLY A 103 7.97 18.77 -13.31
C GLY A 103 9.39 18.95 -12.78
N LEU A 104 9.91 20.18 -12.77
CA LEU A 104 11.26 20.47 -12.30
C LEU A 104 11.43 20.25 -10.78
N LEU A 105 12.60 19.77 -10.38
CA LEU A 105 13.05 19.74 -8.99
C LEU A 105 13.87 20.99 -8.68
N VAL A 106 13.56 21.63 -7.56
CA VAL A 106 14.25 22.82 -7.07
C VAL A 106 14.82 22.57 -5.68
N ILE A 107 15.94 23.21 -5.35
CA ILE A 107 16.52 23.16 -4.01
C ILE A 107 15.64 24.01 -3.07
N ARG A 108 15.30 23.47 -1.92
CA ARG A 108 14.56 24.13 -0.84
C ARG A 108 15.28 23.93 0.48
N ASN A 109 15.07 24.85 1.42
CA ASN A 109 15.58 24.75 2.78
C ASN A 109 14.49 24.20 3.70
N GLY A 110 14.81 23.17 4.48
CA GLY A 110 13.92 22.62 5.51
C GLY A 110 14.62 22.53 6.86
N LYS A 111 13.89 22.06 7.87
CA LYS A 111 14.41 21.89 9.25
C LYS A 111 15.72 21.09 9.33
N TYR A 112 15.91 20.13 8.43
CA TYR A 112 17.06 19.22 8.40
C TYR A 112 18.09 19.59 7.31
N GLY A 113 18.04 20.82 6.79
CA GLY A 113 18.94 21.29 5.74
C GLY A 113 18.29 21.35 4.35
N LYS A 114 19.14 21.44 3.32
CA LYS A 114 18.71 21.58 1.93
C LYS A 114 18.19 20.26 1.37
N PHE A 115 17.13 20.31 0.56
CA PHE A 115 16.56 19.14 -0.12
C PHE A 115 16.05 19.53 -1.51
N LYS A 116 15.86 18.55 -2.41
CA LYS A 116 15.16 18.78 -3.68
C LYS A 116 13.66 18.55 -3.51
N GLY A 117 12.86 19.57 -3.81
CA GLY A 117 11.40 19.50 -3.84
C GLY A 117 10.86 19.72 -5.25
N CYS A 118 9.72 19.12 -5.59
CA CYS A 118 9.04 19.40 -6.85
C CYS A 118 8.53 20.86 -6.89
N ARG A 119 8.73 21.53 -8.03
CA ARG A 119 8.24 22.90 -8.25
C ARG A 119 6.70 22.98 -8.19
N ASN A 120 6.01 21.91 -8.60
CA ASN A 120 4.54 21.84 -8.64
C ASN A 120 3.91 21.52 -7.27
N PHE A 121 4.59 21.81 -6.15
CA PHE A 121 3.96 21.77 -4.84
C PHE A 121 2.86 22.86 -4.76
N PRO A 122 1.66 22.59 -4.21
CA PRO A 122 1.27 21.45 -3.37
C PRO A 122 0.80 20.19 -4.10
N GLU A 123 0.46 20.28 -5.39
CA GLU A 123 -0.08 19.17 -6.20
C GLU A 123 0.88 17.97 -6.28
N CYS A 124 2.18 18.24 -6.34
CA CYS A 124 3.21 17.21 -6.27
C CYS A 124 4.12 17.37 -5.06
N LYS A 125 3.86 16.57 -4.02
CA LYS A 125 4.64 16.53 -2.77
C LYS A 125 5.92 15.67 -2.83
N PHE A 126 6.46 15.42 -4.01
CA PHE A 126 7.72 14.67 -4.13
C PHE A 126 8.88 15.49 -3.57
N THR A 127 9.63 14.90 -2.66
CA THR A 127 10.88 15.43 -2.11
C THR A 127 11.95 14.34 -2.09
N THR A 128 13.20 14.75 -2.16
CA THR A 128 14.35 13.85 -1.97
C THR A 128 15.48 14.64 -1.33
N ASN A 129 16.22 14.00 -0.44
CA ASN A 129 17.39 14.62 0.19
C ASN A 129 18.46 14.88 -0.88
N LEU A 130 19.27 15.92 -0.63
CA LEU A 130 20.47 16.16 -1.43
C LEU A 130 21.55 15.13 -1.09
#